data_AF-A0A9Q1KWS1-F1
#
_entry.id   AF-A0A9Q1KWS1-F1
#
_cell.length_a   1.000
_cell.length_b   1.000
_cell.length_c   1.000
_cell.angle_alpha   90.00
_cell.angle_beta   90.00
_cell.angle_gamma   90.00
#
_symmetry.space_group_name_H-M   'P 1'
#
loop_
_entity.id
_entity.type
_entity.pdbx_description
1 polymer ?
#
loop_
_entity_poly.entity_id
_entity_poly.type
_entity_poly.pdbx_seq_one_letter_code
_entity_poly.pdbx_strand_id
1 'polypeptide(L)'
;MASSGGTDQRTPGQPMTMMQHMIDKGAEMMQSLKPIKQFSQHVCTFALYSHDMSRQVETHHFVHRLNEDFCQCAVYDTDDRGGRLIGVEYIISDRLFEALPPDEQKLWHSHAFEIKSGLWMNPRVPEAVVKTELDSLAKTYGKFWCTWQVDRGDLLPVGEPALMMSPQVEPPGLVKPALVQQRDQKYNISSERLSDLRVHIAGATFINPNADYWKKHGKAMASSDGTPGPMPSKEDGTTPGKEMTVGQHMLDKGALMLQSFKPINKFNYHLCTFALYSHDLSRQIQTHHFMSRLNQDFCQCAVYDSDAPSARLIGVEYIISDKTFQTLPPDEQKLWHSHGYEIKSGLLINPRLPEVMEKQELQILAKTYGKFWCTWQVDRGKNDIGSKPILTIWIIIASLIMGINEGDKLPLGAPALMVSPQSESTVSMEMVKKRDDKYEISSENLIASRSDFSTPDTLVSYADYWKQSGKGFAIDIHTTQMKTTAPFP
;
A
#
# COMPACT_ATOMS: atom_id res chain seq x y z
N MET A 1 38.57 10.94 9.73
CA MET A 1 38.48 10.23 8.44
C MET A 1 38.32 8.75 8.73
N ALA A 2 37.14 8.21 8.42
CA ALA A 2 36.84 6.82 8.10
C ALA A 2 35.31 6.79 7.87
N SER A 3 34.90 7.26 6.68
CA SER A 3 33.53 7.06 6.21
C SER A 3 33.38 5.57 5.89
N SER A 4 32.70 4.83 6.75
CA SER A 4 32.25 3.48 6.40
C SER A 4 31.18 3.60 5.31
N GLY A 5 31.62 3.43 4.07
CA GLY A 5 30.76 3.36 2.91
C GLY A 5 29.85 2.14 3.00
N GLY A 6 28.60 2.36 3.40
CA GLY A 6 27.51 1.51 2.95
C GLY A 6 27.33 1.80 1.47
N THR A 7 27.45 0.78 0.62
CA THR A 7 27.01 0.89 -0.77
C THR A 7 25.55 1.31 -0.76
N ASP A 8 25.27 2.55 -1.14
CA ASP A 8 23.93 3.11 -1.31
C ASP A 8 23.25 2.25 -2.38
N GLN A 9 22.58 1.16 -1.96
CA GLN A 9 21.90 0.20 -2.83
C GLN A 9 20.64 0.86 -3.36
N ARG A 10 20.85 1.80 -4.29
CA ARG A 10 19.80 2.49 -5.00
C ARG A 10 19.11 1.54 -5.97
N THR A 11 17.85 1.83 -6.25
CA THR A 11 17.13 1.20 -7.35
C THR A 11 17.92 1.34 -8.66
N PRO A 12 17.97 0.30 -9.50
CA PRO A 12 18.69 0.35 -10.76
C PRO A 12 18.13 1.47 -11.64
N GLY A 13 19.01 2.22 -12.28
CA GLY A 13 18.63 3.20 -13.30
C GLY A 13 19.52 4.45 -13.31
N GLN A 14 19.43 5.20 -14.41
CA GLN A 14 20.16 6.46 -14.54
C GLN A 14 19.46 7.61 -13.79
N PRO A 15 20.20 8.62 -13.31
CA PRO A 15 19.59 9.83 -12.73
C PRO A 15 18.61 10.49 -13.70
N MET A 16 17.54 11.09 -13.17
CA MET A 16 16.52 11.77 -13.99
C MET A 16 17.14 12.80 -14.95
N THR A 17 16.56 12.91 -16.15
CA THR A 17 16.92 13.96 -17.10
C THR A 17 16.35 15.31 -16.66
N MET A 18 16.89 16.41 -17.18
CA MET A 18 16.32 17.75 -16.94
C MET A 18 14.89 17.88 -17.44
N MET A 19 14.57 17.20 -18.56
CA MET A 19 13.23 17.15 -19.13
C MET A 19 12.25 16.47 -18.16
N GLN A 20 12.61 15.31 -17.60
CA GLN A 20 11.76 14.63 -16.61
C GLN A 20 11.57 15.48 -15.36
N HIS A 21 12.61 16.15 -14.86
CA HIS A 21 12.46 17.09 -13.75
C HIS A 21 11.49 18.24 -14.07
N MET A 22 11.52 18.77 -15.29
CA MET A 22 10.59 19.81 -15.72
C MET A 22 9.14 19.30 -15.82
N ILE A 23 8.92 18.11 -16.38
CA ILE A 23 7.60 17.47 -16.48
C ILE A 23 7.03 17.23 -15.08
N ASP A 24 7.80 16.56 -14.22
CA ASP A 24 7.45 16.28 -12.83
C ASP A 24 7.06 17.55 -12.06
N LYS A 25 7.82 18.65 -12.25
CA LYS A 25 7.52 19.95 -11.61
C LYS A 25 6.31 20.65 -12.21
N GLY A 26 6.13 20.57 -13.53
CA GLY A 26 4.93 21.08 -14.20
C GLY A 26 3.67 20.37 -13.70
N ALA A 27 3.72 19.06 -13.60
CA ALA A 27 2.64 18.25 -13.05
C ALA A 27 2.33 18.59 -11.59
N GLU A 28 3.34 18.74 -10.73
CA GLU A 28 3.16 19.15 -9.33
C GLU A 28 2.40 20.48 -9.21
N MET A 29 2.64 21.41 -10.15
CA MET A 29 1.98 22.71 -10.19
C MET A 29 0.55 22.66 -10.76
N MET A 30 0.29 21.78 -11.74
CA MET A 30 -0.97 21.76 -12.51
C MET A 30 -1.98 20.75 -11.98
N GLN A 31 -1.52 19.66 -11.38
CA GLN A 31 -2.35 18.53 -10.97
C GLN A 31 -2.82 18.63 -9.52
N SER A 32 -3.93 17.97 -9.22
CA SER A 32 -4.52 17.94 -7.88
C SER A 32 -4.00 16.74 -7.09
N LEU A 33 -3.03 16.97 -6.18
CA LEU A 33 -2.47 15.94 -5.30
C LEU A 33 -3.25 15.80 -3.97
N LYS A 34 -4.58 15.86 -4.01
CA LYS A 34 -5.45 15.93 -2.82
C LYS A 34 -5.25 14.76 -1.84
N PRO A 35 -5.26 13.48 -2.26
CA PRO A 35 -5.05 12.35 -1.35
C PRO A 35 -3.67 12.39 -0.68
N ILE A 36 -2.62 12.70 -1.45
CA ILE A 36 -1.24 12.81 -0.93
C ILE A 36 -1.12 13.92 0.11
N LYS A 37 -1.83 15.03 -0.07
CA LYS A 37 -1.82 16.15 0.89
C LYS A 37 -2.54 15.85 2.21
N GLN A 38 -3.15 14.68 2.36
CA GLN A 38 -3.79 14.28 3.62
C GLN A 38 -2.88 13.51 4.59
N PHE A 39 -1.67 13.10 4.17
CA PHE A 39 -0.71 12.53 5.11
C PHE A 39 -0.31 13.59 6.14
N SER A 40 -0.58 13.32 7.42
CA SER A 40 -0.47 14.28 8.51
C SER A 40 0.52 13.86 9.60
N GLN A 41 0.88 12.57 9.66
CA GLN A 41 1.82 12.06 10.66
C GLN A 41 2.88 11.14 10.07
N HIS A 42 4.01 11.06 10.74
CA HIS A 42 5.10 10.13 10.48
C HIS A 42 5.39 9.31 11.75
N VAL A 43 5.32 7.99 11.62
CA VAL A 43 5.63 7.03 12.67
C VAL A 43 6.81 6.18 12.23
N CYS A 44 7.73 5.88 13.15
CA CYS A 44 8.74 4.84 12.94
C CYS A 44 8.57 3.72 13.97
N THR A 45 8.61 2.49 13.48
CA THR A 45 8.66 1.28 14.31
C THR A 45 9.45 0.20 13.55
N PHE A 46 9.30 -1.06 13.96
CA PHE A 46 9.85 -2.22 13.27
C PHE A 46 8.71 -3.13 12.83
N ALA A 47 8.89 -3.81 11.70
CA ALA A 47 7.97 -4.83 11.24
C ALA A 47 8.71 -6.15 11.00
N LEU A 48 8.07 -7.25 11.34
CA LEU A 48 8.60 -8.60 11.19
C LEU A 48 7.77 -9.38 10.17
N TYR A 49 8.41 -10.22 9.37
CA TYR A 49 7.67 -11.05 8.41
C TYR A 49 6.88 -12.12 9.15
N SER A 50 5.56 -12.17 8.91
CA SER A 50 4.65 -13.11 9.57
C SER A 50 5.17 -14.55 9.56
N HIS A 51 5.67 -15.02 8.40
CA HIS A 51 6.19 -16.38 8.22
C HIS A 51 7.62 -16.61 8.71
N ASP A 52 8.40 -15.54 8.95
CA ASP A 52 9.81 -15.59 9.32
C ASP A 52 10.19 -14.35 10.15
N MET A 53 9.96 -14.43 11.46
CA MET A 53 10.19 -13.33 12.39
C MET A 53 11.69 -12.98 12.58
N SER A 54 12.61 -13.80 12.04
CA SER A 54 14.04 -13.47 12.04
C SER A 54 14.36 -12.33 11.06
N ARG A 55 13.46 -12.10 10.09
CA ARG A 55 13.53 -11.02 9.10
C ARG A 55 12.76 -9.82 9.63
N GLN A 56 13.45 -8.70 9.76
CA GLN A 56 12.94 -7.49 10.44
C GLN A 56 13.36 -6.25 9.66
N VAL A 57 12.48 -5.26 9.60
CA VAL A 57 12.68 -4.01 8.85
C VAL A 57 12.32 -2.83 9.76
N GLU A 58 13.15 -1.79 9.80
CA GLU A 58 12.75 -0.47 10.33
C GLU A 58 11.76 0.14 9.32
N THR A 59 10.56 0.46 9.78
CA THR A 59 9.47 0.92 8.91
C THR A 59 9.02 2.31 9.27
N HIS A 60 8.80 3.12 8.24
CA HIS A 60 8.33 4.48 8.34
C HIS A 60 6.92 4.59 7.75
N HIS A 61 5.94 4.76 8.62
CA HIS A 61 4.53 4.88 8.27
C HIS A 61 4.20 6.36 8.15
N PHE A 62 3.82 6.79 6.95
CA PHE A 62 3.22 8.10 6.75
C PHE A 62 1.71 7.94 6.77
N VAL A 63 1.06 8.57 7.74
CA VAL A 63 -0.30 8.26 8.14
C VAL A 63 -1.26 9.30 7.59
N HIS A 64 -2.31 8.83 6.92
CA HIS A 64 -3.50 9.60 6.60
C HIS A 64 -4.66 9.01 7.42
N ARG A 65 -5.15 9.82 8.36
CA ARG A 65 -6.33 9.50 9.18
C ARG A 65 -7.60 9.81 8.40
N LEU A 66 -8.38 8.78 8.07
CA LEU A 66 -9.66 8.95 7.37
C LEU A 66 -10.76 9.40 8.34
N ASN A 67 -10.72 8.86 9.56
CA ASN A 67 -11.63 9.16 10.66
C ASN A 67 -10.98 8.73 12.00
N GLU A 68 -11.67 8.88 13.14
CA GLU A 68 -11.10 8.51 14.46
C GLU A 68 -10.73 7.02 14.59
N ASP A 69 -11.45 6.16 13.88
CA ASP A 69 -11.34 4.70 13.97
C ASP A 69 -10.48 4.09 12.85
N PHE A 70 -10.03 4.86 11.85
CA PHE A 70 -9.37 4.33 10.67
C PHE A 70 -8.24 5.24 10.17
N CYS A 71 -7.02 4.69 10.10
CA CYS A 71 -5.89 5.28 9.37
C CYS A 71 -5.42 4.37 8.23
N GLN A 72 -4.86 4.97 7.19
CA GLN A 72 -4.15 4.29 6.11
C GLN A 72 -2.75 4.88 5.98
N CYS A 73 -1.77 4.02 5.75
CA CYS A 73 -0.36 4.40 5.79
C CYS A 73 0.36 3.97 4.52
N ALA A 74 1.12 4.89 3.92
CA ALA A 74 2.15 4.53 2.97
C ALA A 74 3.42 4.19 3.76
N VAL A 75 3.95 2.97 3.58
CA VAL A 75 5.05 2.45 4.40
C VAL A 75 6.35 2.45 3.61
N TYR A 76 7.39 3.05 4.19
CA TYR A 76 8.71 3.17 3.59
C TYR A 76 9.78 2.45 4.41
N ASP A 77 10.86 2.02 3.76
CA ASP A 77 12.05 1.44 4.41
C ASP A 77 12.99 2.48 5.02
N THR A 78 12.89 3.75 4.62
CA THR A 78 13.59 4.89 5.20
C THR A 78 12.75 6.17 5.10
N ASP A 79 12.95 7.11 6.02
CA ASP A 79 12.36 8.45 5.99
C ASP A 79 13.16 9.46 5.14
N ASP A 80 14.16 8.99 4.42
CA ASP A 80 14.93 9.78 3.48
C ASP A 80 14.23 9.99 2.13
N ARG A 81 14.66 11.03 1.40
CA ARG A 81 14.04 11.45 0.13
C ARG A 81 14.02 10.34 -0.95
N GLY A 82 14.95 9.38 -0.87
CA GLY A 82 15.04 8.24 -1.78
C GLY A 82 14.38 6.97 -1.26
N GLY A 83 13.57 7.05 -0.20
CA GLY A 83 12.93 5.88 0.41
C GLY A 83 12.09 5.10 -0.59
N ARG A 84 12.17 3.76 -0.47
CA ARG A 84 11.37 2.83 -1.23
C ARG A 84 10.02 2.69 -0.54
N LEU A 85 8.94 2.91 -1.29
CA LEU A 85 7.60 2.58 -0.83
C LEU A 85 7.53 1.07 -0.79
N ILE A 86 7.50 0.47 0.40
CA ILE A 86 7.56 -0.98 0.60
C ILE A 86 6.19 -1.60 0.86
N GLY A 87 5.13 -0.82 1.02
CA GLY A 87 3.78 -1.36 1.15
C GLY A 87 2.77 -0.39 1.74
N VAL A 88 1.67 -0.98 2.22
CA VAL A 88 0.54 -0.24 2.83
C VAL A 88 0.15 -0.91 4.14
N GLU A 89 -0.05 -0.10 5.17
CA GLU A 89 -0.64 -0.53 6.42
C GLU A 89 -1.98 0.18 6.65
N TYR A 90 -2.95 -0.59 7.14
CA TYR A 90 -4.22 -0.07 7.61
C TYR A 90 -4.31 -0.25 9.11
N ILE A 91 -4.72 0.81 9.82
CA ILE A 91 -4.84 0.83 11.27
C ILE A 91 -6.29 1.08 11.62
N ILE A 92 -6.89 0.19 12.42
CA ILE A 92 -8.28 0.30 12.85
C ILE A 92 -8.42 0.25 14.37
N SER A 93 -9.49 0.84 14.89
CA SER A 93 -9.82 0.73 16.32
C SER A 93 -10.16 -0.70 16.72
N ASP A 94 -9.99 -1.01 18.00
CA ASP A 94 -10.45 -2.27 18.61
C ASP A 94 -11.90 -2.59 18.25
N ARG A 95 -12.80 -1.61 18.31
CA ARG A 95 -14.20 -1.76 17.93
C ARG A 95 -14.39 -2.27 16.51
N LEU A 96 -13.66 -1.71 15.54
CA LEU A 96 -13.74 -2.16 14.15
C LEU A 96 -13.10 -3.54 13.99
N PHE A 97 -11.98 -3.79 14.66
CA PHE A 97 -11.29 -5.07 14.63
C PHE A 97 -12.14 -6.22 15.21
N GLU A 98 -12.80 -6.02 16.34
CA GLU A 98 -13.65 -7.04 16.99
C GLU A 98 -14.85 -7.42 16.12
N ALA A 99 -15.28 -6.52 15.22
CA ALA A 99 -16.35 -6.79 14.26
C ALA A 99 -15.87 -7.58 13.04
N LEU A 100 -14.56 -7.75 12.81
CA LEU A 100 -14.06 -8.51 11.67
C LEU A 100 -14.37 -10.01 11.80
N PRO A 101 -14.56 -10.72 10.67
CA PRO A 101 -14.62 -12.17 10.68
C PRO A 101 -13.38 -12.80 11.34
N PRO A 102 -13.51 -13.91 12.09
CA PRO A 102 -12.38 -14.51 12.80
C PRO A 102 -11.19 -14.88 11.92
N ASP A 103 -11.41 -15.27 10.66
CA ASP A 103 -10.32 -15.57 9.72
C ASP A 103 -9.59 -14.31 9.26
N GLU A 104 -10.33 -13.20 9.09
CA GLU A 104 -9.74 -11.90 8.77
C GLU A 104 -8.92 -11.37 9.95
N GLN A 105 -9.40 -11.51 11.19
CA GLN A 105 -8.69 -11.05 12.40
C GLN A 105 -7.25 -11.59 12.49
N LYS A 106 -6.99 -12.78 11.94
CA LYS A 106 -5.67 -13.43 11.90
C LYS A 106 -4.64 -12.70 11.04
N LEU A 107 -5.09 -11.78 10.20
CA LEU A 107 -4.25 -10.97 9.33
C LEU A 107 -3.79 -9.67 9.99
N TRP A 108 -4.19 -9.42 11.23
CA TRP A 108 -3.92 -8.18 11.94
C TRP A 108 -3.03 -8.43 13.16
N HIS A 109 -2.29 -7.41 13.55
CA HIS A 109 -1.43 -7.40 14.73
C HIS A 109 -1.83 -6.26 15.67
N SER A 110 -1.51 -6.38 16.96
CA SER A 110 -1.80 -5.32 17.93
C SER A 110 -0.62 -4.34 18.08
N HIS A 111 -0.90 -3.04 18.21
CA HIS A 111 0.14 -2.02 18.41
C HIS A 111 0.54 -1.81 19.88
N ALA A 112 -0.15 -2.48 20.82
CA ALA A 112 -0.01 -2.22 22.24
C ALA A 112 1.42 -2.41 22.75
N PHE A 113 2.10 -3.46 22.29
CA PHE A 113 3.46 -3.77 22.75
C PHE A 113 4.48 -2.76 22.25
N GLU A 114 4.53 -2.49 20.95
CA GLU A 114 5.51 -1.57 20.36
C GLU A 114 5.37 -0.14 20.91
N ILE A 115 4.14 0.30 21.21
CA ILE A 115 3.89 1.59 21.84
C ILE A 115 4.45 1.61 23.26
N LYS A 116 4.07 0.63 24.09
CA LYS A 116 4.48 0.60 25.50
C LYS A 116 5.98 0.37 25.69
N SER A 117 6.62 -0.37 24.79
CA SER A 117 8.06 -0.68 24.85
C SER A 117 8.96 0.42 24.28
N GLY A 118 8.40 1.53 23.79
CA GLY A 118 9.19 2.61 23.18
C GLY A 118 9.70 2.31 21.76
N LEU A 119 9.28 1.20 21.15
CA LEU A 119 9.64 0.83 19.77
C LEU A 119 8.89 1.70 18.75
N TRP A 120 7.62 2.02 19.01
CA TRP A 120 6.88 3.03 18.26
C TRP A 120 7.32 4.43 18.66
N MET A 121 7.69 5.27 17.70
CA MET A 121 7.92 6.69 17.95
C MET A 121 7.35 7.57 16.85
N ASN A 122 7.26 8.86 17.13
CA ASN A 122 6.87 9.91 16.19
C ASN A 122 8.06 10.88 16.07
N PRO A 123 8.84 10.89 14.97
CA PRO A 123 10.06 11.68 14.92
C PRO A 123 9.78 13.14 15.19
N ARG A 124 10.63 13.81 15.97
CA ARG A 124 10.54 15.27 16.23
C ARG A 124 9.28 15.74 16.95
N VAL A 125 8.37 14.84 17.34
CA VAL A 125 7.20 15.19 18.16
C VAL A 125 7.55 14.94 19.63
N PRO A 126 7.46 15.96 20.51
CA PRO A 126 7.73 15.75 21.93
C PRO A 126 6.78 14.74 22.56
N GLU A 127 7.31 13.87 23.43
CA GLU A 127 6.52 12.80 24.08
C GLU A 127 5.28 13.35 24.81
N ALA A 128 5.38 14.54 25.44
CA ALA A 128 4.26 15.18 26.13
C ALA A 128 3.09 15.57 25.20
N VAL A 129 3.34 15.77 23.91
CA VAL A 129 2.31 16.10 22.91
C VAL A 129 1.63 14.83 22.40
N VAL A 130 2.39 13.77 22.15
CA VAL A 130 1.87 12.54 21.54
C VAL A 130 1.27 11.56 22.57
N LYS A 131 1.57 11.72 23.86
CA LYS A 131 1.13 10.77 24.91
C LYS A 131 -0.37 10.43 24.88
N THR A 132 -1.24 11.43 24.71
CA THR A 132 -2.69 11.20 24.64
C THR A 132 -3.09 10.43 23.38
N GLU A 133 -2.40 10.64 22.27
CA GLU A 133 -2.61 9.88 21.04
C GLU A 133 -2.13 8.43 21.20
N LEU A 134 -0.98 8.21 21.87
CA LEU A 134 -0.48 6.86 22.12
C LEU A 134 -1.44 6.01 22.97
N ASP A 135 -2.21 6.61 23.89
CA ASP A 135 -3.25 5.90 24.64
C ASP A 135 -4.36 5.34 23.74
N SER A 136 -4.71 6.07 22.68
CA SER A 136 -5.68 5.63 21.67
C SER A 136 -5.05 4.59 20.76
N LEU A 137 -3.86 4.88 20.21
CA LEU A 137 -3.15 3.98 19.29
C LEU A 137 -2.78 2.64 19.95
N ALA A 138 -2.49 2.61 21.25
CA ALA A 138 -2.21 1.37 21.98
C ALA A 138 -3.41 0.40 22.07
N LYS A 139 -4.59 0.80 21.59
CA LYS A 139 -5.79 -0.04 21.46
C LYS A 139 -6.10 -0.43 20.02
N THR A 140 -5.28 0.01 19.06
CA THR A 140 -5.52 -0.22 17.64
C THR A 140 -4.84 -1.49 17.14
N TYR A 141 -5.31 -1.95 15.99
CA TYR A 141 -4.80 -3.10 15.28
C TYR A 141 -4.34 -2.69 13.87
N GLY A 142 -3.23 -3.25 13.42
CA GLY A 142 -2.62 -2.98 12.12
C GLY A 142 -2.69 -4.18 11.19
N LYS A 143 -2.95 -3.95 9.89
CA LYS A 143 -2.72 -4.92 8.82
C LYS A 143 -1.77 -4.33 7.80
N PHE A 144 -0.54 -4.85 7.78
CA PHE A 144 0.53 -4.38 6.91
C PHE A 144 0.91 -5.44 5.87
N TRP A 145 0.73 -5.08 4.59
CA TRP A 145 1.22 -5.84 3.45
C TRP A 145 2.49 -5.21 2.89
N CYS A 146 3.62 -5.90 3.03
CA CYS A 146 4.91 -5.52 2.44
C CYS A 146 4.99 -6.04 1.01
N THR A 147 4.98 -5.14 0.02
CA THR A 147 5.04 -5.45 -1.41
C THR A 147 6.46 -5.36 -1.98
N TRP A 148 7.46 -4.98 -1.17
CA TRP A 148 8.88 -4.97 -1.53
C TRP A 148 9.77 -5.37 -0.37
N GLN A 149 10.37 -6.56 -0.48
CA GLN A 149 11.13 -7.19 0.60
C GLN A 149 12.61 -6.75 0.64
N VAL A 150 12.84 -5.49 1.00
CA VAL A 150 14.16 -4.84 0.95
C VAL A 150 15.22 -5.48 1.85
N ASP A 151 14.83 -6.21 2.90
CA ASP A 151 15.75 -6.89 3.81
C ASP A 151 16.54 -8.02 3.15
N ARG A 152 16.05 -8.56 2.03
CA ARG A 152 16.75 -9.58 1.24
C ARG A 152 17.88 -8.99 0.37
N GLY A 153 18.02 -7.67 0.35
CA GLY A 153 18.88 -6.96 -0.60
C GLY A 153 18.23 -6.77 -1.97
N ASP A 154 16.90 -6.93 -2.06
CA ASP A 154 16.17 -6.82 -3.32
C ASP A 154 16.20 -5.39 -3.86
N LEU A 155 16.81 -5.22 -5.03
CA LEU A 155 16.91 -3.94 -5.73
C LEU A 155 15.63 -3.56 -6.48
N LEU A 156 14.72 -4.52 -6.69
CA LEU A 156 13.42 -4.37 -7.36
C LEU A 156 12.35 -5.11 -6.53
N PRO A 157 11.06 -4.73 -6.65
CA PRO A 157 9.95 -5.31 -5.90
C PRO A 157 9.55 -6.68 -6.44
N VAL A 158 10.39 -7.69 -6.19
CA VAL A 158 10.24 -9.06 -6.68
C VAL A 158 9.44 -9.94 -5.72
N GLY A 159 8.67 -10.87 -6.28
CA GLY A 159 7.81 -11.79 -5.58
C GLY A 159 6.45 -11.19 -5.17
N GLU A 160 5.74 -11.95 -4.34
CA GLU A 160 4.43 -11.62 -3.81
C GLU A 160 4.50 -10.77 -2.53
N PRO A 161 3.42 -10.04 -2.18
CA PRO A 161 3.34 -9.29 -0.94
C PRO A 161 3.38 -10.21 0.28
N ALA A 162 4.20 -9.85 1.27
CA ALA A 162 4.28 -10.57 2.53
C ALA A 162 3.45 -9.85 3.62
N LEU A 163 2.75 -10.64 4.43
CA LEU A 163 2.10 -10.12 5.63
C LEU A 163 3.14 -9.81 6.70
N MET A 164 3.01 -8.66 7.34
CA MET A 164 3.92 -8.17 8.37
C MET A 164 3.23 -8.09 9.74
N MET A 165 4.01 -8.30 10.80
CA MET A 165 3.58 -8.33 12.18
C MET A 165 4.35 -7.32 13.02
N SER A 166 3.69 -6.78 14.04
CA SER A 166 4.31 -5.90 15.03
C SER A 166 5.21 -6.69 16.00
N PRO A 167 6.28 -6.06 16.55
CA PRO A 167 7.10 -6.65 17.59
C PRO A 167 6.30 -7.15 18.79
N GLN A 168 6.88 -8.12 19.52
CA GLN A 168 6.27 -8.69 20.72
C GLN A 168 7.31 -8.87 21.83
N VAL A 169 6.82 -9.05 23.06
CA VAL A 169 7.62 -9.16 24.30
C VAL A 169 8.50 -10.40 24.38
N GLU A 170 8.22 -11.43 23.58
CA GLU A 170 8.88 -12.73 23.64
C GLU A 170 9.36 -13.19 22.25
N PRO A 171 10.42 -14.02 22.19
CA PRO A 171 10.83 -14.65 20.94
C PRO A 171 9.70 -15.46 20.27
N PRO A 172 9.67 -15.53 18.94
CA PRO A 172 10.59 -14.88 18.01
C PRO A 172 10.25 -13.40 17.70
N GLY A 173 9.30 -12.78 18.40
CA GLY A 173 8.83 -11.41 18.12
C GLY A 173 9.71 -10.27 18.64
N LEU A 174 10.86 -10.57 19.26
CA LEU A 174 11.80 -9.55 19.75
C LEU A 174 12.52 -8.86 18.58
N VAL A 175 12.62 -7.53 18.64
CA VAL A 175 13.45 -6.77 17.70
C VAL A 175 14.93 -6.98 18.02
N LYS A 176 15.75 -7.15 16.98
CA LYS A 176 17.22 -7.25 17.11
C LYS A 176 17.76 -5.99 17.80
N PRO A 177 18.54 -6.10 18.90
CA PRO A 177 19.05 -4.93 19.63
C PRO A 177 19.85 -3.96 18.76
N ALA A 178 20.58 -4.46 17.75
CA ALA A 178 21.33 -3.62 16.82
C ALA A 178 20.43 -2.69 15.98
N LEU A 179 19.24 -3.15 15.57
CA LEU A 179 18.28 -2.33 14.83
C LEU A 179 17.73 -1.21 15.71
N VAL A 180 17.38 -1.53 16.96
CA VAL A 180 16.92 -0.53 17.94
C VAL A 180 18.00 0.51 18.21
N GLN A 181 19.24 0.08 18.43
CA GLN A 181 20.37 0.99 18.67
C GLN A 181 20.63 1.91 17.46
N GLN A 182 20.57 1.38 16.24
CA GLN A 182 20.75 2.17 15.02
C GLN A 182 19.68 3.26 14.89
N ARG A 183 18.40 2.89 15.07
CA ARG A 183 17.27 3.82 15.06
C ARG A 183 17.41 4.88 16.15
N ASP A 184 17.71 4.46 17.37
CA ASP A 184 17.82 5.36 18.53
C ASP A 184 18.95 6.38 18.34
N GLN A 185 20.09 5.97 17.77
CA GLN A 185 21.17 6.86 17.39
C GLN A 185 20.75 7.84 16.28
N LYS A 186 20.06 7.35 15.24
CA LYS A 186 19.56 8.17 14.11
C LYS A 186 18.65 9.31 14.58
N TYR A 187 17.75 9.03 15.54
CA TYR A 187 16.78 10.01 16.04
C TYR A 187 17.19 10.69 17.35
N ASN A 188 18.35 10.34 17.92
CA ASN A 188 18.81 10.83 19.22
C ASN A 188 17.76 10.62 20.33
N ILE A 189 17.25 9.41 20.44
CA ILE A 189 16.26 8.98 21.45
C ILE A 189 16.77 7.79 22.26
N SER A 190 16.00 7.39 23.28
CA SER A 190 16.22 6.13 24.01
C SER A 190 14.89 5.40 24.13
N SER A 191 14.80 4.22 23.52
CA SER A 191 13.61 3.36 23.57
C SER A 191 13.26 2.97 25.01
N GLU A 192 14.26 2.69 25.84
CA GLU A 192 14.10 2.39 27.26
C GLU A 192 13.45 3.57 28.01
N ARG A 193 13.96 4.79 27.80
CA ARG A 193 13.36 5.99 28.38
C ARG A 193 11.93 6.23 27.89
N LEU A 194 11.66 5.97 26.61
CA LEU A 194 10.29 6.07 26.09
C LEU A 194 9.38 5.04 26.76
N SER A 195 9.86 3.82 26.96
CA SER A 195 9.14 2.78 27.69
C SER A 195 8.79 3.23 29.12
N ASP A 196 9.75 3.80 29.85
CA ASP A 196 9.53 4.31 31.21
C ASP A 196 8.48 5.43 31.27
N LEU A 197 8.46 6.32 30.28
CA LEU A 197 7.48 7.42 30.19
C LEU A 197 6.06 6.95 29.88
N ARG A 198 5.94 5.71 29.37
CA ARG A 198 4.72 5.10 28.84
C ARG A 198 4.14 4.00 29.73
N VAL A 199 4.70 3.75 30.91
CA VAL A 199 4.17 2.77 31.88
C VAL A 199 2.70 3.00 32.27
N HIS A 200 2.21 4.24 32.12
CA HIS A 200 0.83 4.62 32.41
C HIS A 200 -0.13 4.46 31.22
N ILE A 201 0.39 4.14 30.03
CA ILE A 201 -0.45 3.90 28.87
C ILE A 201 -1.27 2.64 29.12
N ALA A 202 -2.59 2.81 29.24
CA ALA A 202 -3.48 1.70 29.56
C ALA A 202 -3.45 0.64 28.46
N GLY A 203 -3.44 1.08 27.19
CA GLY A 203 -3.58 0.22 26.01
C GLY A 203 -4.86 -0.61 26.03
N ALA A 204 -4.92 -1.64 25.18
CA ALA A 204 -6.00 -2.62 25.24
C ALA A 204 -5.92 -3.44 26.54
N THR A 205 -7.04 -3.56 27.26
CA THR A 205 -7.15 -4.41 28.46
C THR A 205 -7.07 -5.89 28.12
N PHE A 206 -7.45 -6.25 26.90
CA PHE A 206 -7.40 -7.58 26.34
C PHE A 206 -7.00 -7.48 24.87
N ILE A 207 -5.97 -8.23 24.47
CA ILE A 207 -5.62 -8.40 23.06
C ILE A 207 -6.35 -9.65 22.55
N ASN A 208 -7.14 -9.48 21.50
CA ASN A 208 -7.91 -10.57 20.92
C ASN A 208 -6.98 -11.73 20.49
N PRO A 209 -7.31 -13.00 20.83
CA PRO A 209 -6.49 -14.16 20.49
C PRO A 209 -6.28 -14.40 18.99
N ASN A 210 -7.14 -13.85 18.13
CA ASN A 210 -7.01 -13.99 16.68
C ASN A 210 -6.02 -12.98 16.11
N ALA A 211 -5.83 -11.81 16.72
CA ALA A 211 -4.71 -10.95 16.39
C ALA A 211 -3.39 -11.57 16.87
N ASP A 212 -2.27 -11.16 16.25
CA ASP A 212 -0.95 -11.69 16.60
C ASP A 212 -0.93 -13.24 16.58
N TYR A 213 -1.68 -13.84 15.66
CA TYR A 213 -2.12 -15.25 15.67
C TYR A 213 -0.99 -16.25 15.95
N TRP A 214 0.21 -15.94 15.44
CA TRP A 214 1.41 -16.74 15.64
C TRP A 214 1.76 -16.97 17.12
N LYS A 215 1.49 -16.00 17.99
CA LYS A 215 1.89 -16.01 19.41
C LYS A 215 1.31 -17.20 20.16
N LYS A 216 0.06 -17.55 19.88
CA LYS A 216 -0.63 -18.64 20.57
C LYS A 216 -0.50 -19.96 19.84
N HIS A 217 -0.19 -19.97 18.55
CA HIS A 217 -0.39 -21.16 17.71
C HIS A 217 0.88 -21.66 17.03
N GLY A 218 1.99 -20.90 17.07
CA GLY A 218 3.23 -21.22 16.36
C GLY A 218 3.08 -21.23 14.84
N LYS A 219 1.96 -20.69 14.34
CA LYS A 219 1.57 -20.70 12.94
C LYS A 219 1.40 -19.28 12.43
N ALA A 220 1.92 -19.03 11.24
CA ALA A 220 1.84 -17.76 10.57
C ALA A 220 0.85 -17.82 9.40
N MET A 221 0.39 -16.64 8.97
CA MET A 221 -0.28 -16.48 7.69
C MET A 221 0.75 -16.10 6.64
N ALA A 222 0.77 -16.86 5.53
CA ALA A 222 1.61 -16.60 4.38
C ALA A 222 0.74 -16.45 3.13
N SER A 223 1.16 -15.54 2.25
CA SER A 223 0.66 -15.45 0.87
C SER A 223 1.10 -16.68 0.08
N SER A 224 0.30 -17.05 -0.91
CA SER A 224 0.69 -17.96 -1.98
C SER A 224 -0.23 -17.78 -3.17
N ASP A 225 0.20 -18.19 -4.36
CA ASP A 225 -0.70 -18.33 -5.51
C ASP A 225 -1.76 -19.42 -5.25
N GLY A 226 -3.05 -19.06 -5.34
CA GLY A 226 -4.18 -19.90 -4.96
C GLY A 226 -5.54 -19.31 -5.35
N THR A 227 -6.63 -20.01 -5.06
CA THR A 227 -7.98 -19.47 -5.30
C THR A 227 -8.39 -18.60 -4.10
N PRO A 228 -8.71 -17.30 -4.27
CA PRO A 228 -9.08 -16.46 -3.15
C PRO A 228 -10.33 -17.02 -2.46
N GLY A 229 -10.33 -17.05 -1.13
CA GLY A 229 -11.51 -17.40 -0.35
C GLY A 229 -12.73 -16.51 -0.65
N PRO A 230 -13.95 -16.97 -0.31
CA PRO A 230 -15.16 -16.18 -0.45
C PRO A 230 -15.09 -14.93 0.45
N MET A 231 -15.53 -13.80 -0.08
CA MET A 231 -15.41 -12.49 0.57
C MET A 231 -16.80 -11.91 0.82
N PRO A 232 -16.97 -11.07 1.85
CA PRO A 232 -18.28 -10.52 2.18
C PRO A 232 -18.86 -9.68 1.03
N SER A 233 -20.20 -9.64 0.95
CA SER A 233 -20.96 -8.92 -0.08
C SER A 233 -21.00 -7.40 0.18
N LYS A 234 -21.05 -6.62 -0.92
CA LYS A 234 -21.05 -5.15 -0.98
C LYS A 234 -22.10 -4.46 -0.10
N GLU A 235 -21.72 -3.29 0.44
CA GLU A 235 -22.64 -2.19 0.71
C GLU A 235 -22.02 -0.84 0.30
N ASP A 236 -22.78 0.02 -0.37
CA ASP A 236 -22.33 1.37 -0.73
C ASP A 236 -22.09 2.21 0.54
N GLY A 237 -20.90 2.80 0.72
CA GLY A 237 -20.63 3.69 1.84
C GLY A 237 -19.18 4.20 1.96
N THR A 238 -18.98 5.18 2.84
CA THR A 238 -17.67 5.68 3.27
C THR A 238 -16.99 4.70 4.24
N THR A 239 -15.69 4.86 4.48
CA THR A 239 -14.97 4.10 5.51
C THR A 239 -15.64 4.27 6.88
N PRO A 240 -15.82 3.19 7.65
CA PRO A 240 -16.56 3.21 8.90
C PRO A 240 -15.74 3.91 9.98
N GLY A 241 -16.43 4.59 10.88
CA GLY A 241 -15.78 5.24 12.02
C GLY A 241 -16.45 6.55 12.41
N LYS A 242 -16.08 7.06 13.58
CA LYS A 242 -16.54 8.37 14.05
C LYS A 242 -15.80 9.49 13.33
N GLU A 243 -16.50 10.57 13.03
CA GLU A 243 -15.90 11.79 12.49
C GLU A 243 -14.75 12.29 13.38
N MET A 244 -13.75 12.91 12.74
CA MET A 244 -12.59 13.42 13.46
C MET A 244 -12.96 14.53 14.43
N THR A 245 -12.43 14.43 15.64
CA THR A 245 -12.57 15.46 16.65
C THR A 245 -11.70 16.66 16.32
N VAL A 246 -12.09 17.85 16.81
CA VAL A 246 -11.27 19.06 16.68
C VAL A 246 -9.89 18.87 17.34
N GLY A 247 -9.85 18.14 18.46
CA GLY A 247 -8.61 17.81 19.15
C GLY A 247 -7.68 16.98 18.29
N GLN A 248 -8.18 15.90 17.67
CA GLN A 248 -7.37 15.07 16.77
C GLN A 248 -6.89 15.85 15.54
N HIS A 249 -7.73 16.70 14.95
CA HIS A 249 -7.32 17.60 13.86
C HIS A 249 -6.16 18.52 14.27
N MET A 250 -6.15 19.03 15.50
CA MET A 250 -5.07 19.88 16.00
C MET A 250 -3.79 19.08 16.23
N LEU A 251 -3.87 17.85 16.75
CA LEU A 251 -2.73 16.95 16.92
C LEU A 251 -2.08 16.61 15.58
N ASP A 252 -2.87 16.19 14.60
CA ASP A 252 -2.42 15.87 13.25
C ASP A 252 -1.74 17.06 12.57
N LYS A 253 -2.31 18.26 12.68
CA LYS A 253 -1.67 19.48 12.16
C LYS A 253 -0.38 19.83 12.90
N GLY A 254 -0.34 19.63 14.22
CA GLY A 254 0.85 19.83 15.02
C GLY A 254 1.99 18.89 14.62
N ALA A 255 1.68 17.59 14.45
CA ALA A 255 2.60 16.60 13.93
C ALA A 255 3.11 17.00 12.54
N LEU A 256 2.22 17.35 11.61
CA LEU A 256 2.58 17.81 10.27
C LEU A 256 3.60 18.96 10.27
N MET A 257 3.48 19.90 11.22
CA MET A 257 4.42 21.04 11.35
C MET A 257 5.78 20.67 11.96
N LEU A 258 5.84 19.64 12.79
CA LEU A 258 7.05 19.23 13.51
C LEU A 258 7.86 18.18 12.75
N GLN A 259 7.20 17.38 11.93
CA GLN A 259 7.75 16.19 11.30
C GLN A 259 8.26 16.45 9.87
N SER A 260 9.00 15.49 9.34
CA SER A 260 9.57 15.52 7.99
C SER A 260 8.85 14.51 7.10
N PHE A 261 8.31 14.96 5.97
CA PHE A 261 7.60 14.13 4.99
C PHE A 261 8.39 13.93 3.69
N LYS A 262 9.72 13.83 3.78
CA LYS A 262 10.61 13.79 2.59
C LYS A 262 10.18 12.73 1.55
N PRO A 263 9.83 11.48 1.90
CA PRO A 263 9.43 10.49 0.90
C PRO A 263 8.05 10.81 0.29
N ILE A 264 7.08 11.21 1.10
CA ILE A 264 5.72 11.55 0.63
C ILE A 264 5.72 12.78 -0.28
N ASN A 265 6.52 13.79 0.04
CA ASN A 265 6.66 15.02 -0.76
C ASN A 265 7.30 14.77 -2.13
N LYS A 266 7.69 13.52 -2.45
CA LYS A 266 8.15 13.12 -3.78
C LYS A 266 7.03 12.67 -4.71
N PHE A 267 5.82 12.42 -4.20
CA PHE A 267 4.65 12.22 -5.06
C PHE A 267 4.26 13.55 -5.69
N ASN A 268 4.54 13.69 -6.98
CA ASN A 268 4.46 14.95 -7.72
C ASN A 268 3.75 14.80 -9.07
N TYR A 269 3.26 13.61 -9.38
CA TYR A 269 2.66 13.29 -10.66
C TYR A 269 1.43 12.40 -10.48
N HIS A 270 0.36 12.65 -11.22
CA HIS A 270 -0.91 11.96 -11.13
C HIS A 270 -1.26 11.30 -12.48
N LEU A 271 -1.44 9.99 -12.46
CA LEU A 271 -2.01 9.19 -13.56
C LEU A 271 -3.42 8.75 -13.17
N CYS A 272 -4.31 8.67 -14.15
CA CYS A 272 -5.62 8.05 -14.00
C CYS A 272 -5.80 7.00 -15.10
N THR A 273 -6.12 5.77 -14.72
CA THR A 273 -6.40 4.68 -15.66
C THR A 273 -7.46 3.75 -15.05
N PHE A 274 -7.64 2.58 -15.67
CA PHE A 274 -8.46 1.49 -15.15
C PHE A 274 -7.55 0.30 -14.87
N ALA A 275 -7.83 -0.45 -13.81
CA ALA A 275 -7.12 -1.68 -13.49
C ALA A 275 -8.11 -2.83 -13.36
N LEU A 276 -7.72 -4.01 -13.82
CA LEU A 276 -8.50 -5.24 -13.73
C LEU A 276 -7.82 -6.22 -12.79
N TYR A 277 -8.60 -7.09 -12.15
CA TYR A 277 -8.04 -8.17 -11.34
C TYR A 277 -7.51 -9.26 -12.27
N SER A 278 -6.24 -9.66 -12.09
CA SER A 278 -5.61 -10.66 -12.98
C SER A 278 -6.40 -11.96 -13.07
N HIS A 279 -7.01 -12.40 -11.97
CA HIS A 279 -7.81 -13.62 -11.89
C HIS A 279 -9.29 -13.45 -12.30
N ASP A 280 -9.77 -12.22 -12.43
CA ASP A 280 -11.16 -11.92 -12.79
C ASP A 280 -11.24 -10.57 -13.53
N LEU A 281 -11.14 -10.63 -14.85
CA LEU A 281 -11.16 -9.45 -15.72
C LEU A 281 -12.55 -8.79 -15.80
N SER A 282 -13.60 -9.39 -15.23
CA SER A 282 -14.90 -8.72 -15.12
C SER A 282 -14.90 -7.64 -14.03
N ARG A 283 -13.95 -7.72 -13.10
CA ARG A 283 -13.77 -6.80 -11.99
C ARG A 283 -12.80 -5.69 -12.37
N GLN A 284 -13.27 -4.46 -12.33
CA GLN A 284 -12.57 -3.29 -12.84
C GLN A 284 -12.71 -2.11 -11.88
N ILE A 285 -11.62 -1.39 -11.68
CA ILE A 285 -11.58 -0.19 -10.83
C ILE A 285 -10.95 0.94 -11.62
N GLN A 286 -11.53 2.14 -11.53
CA GLN A 286 -10.83 3.36 -11.92
C GLN A 286 -9.79 3.68 -10.86
N THR A 287 -8.52 3.74 -11.26
CA THR A 287 -7.40 3.90 -10.34
C THR A 287 -6.68 5.22 -10.57
N HIS A 288 -6.25 5.82 -9.46
CA HIS A 288 -5.50 7.06 -9.43
C HIS A 288 -4.12 6.80 -8.84
N HIS A 289 -3.10 6.92 -9.68
CA HIS A 289 -1.71 6.65 -9.31
C HIS A 289 -1.01 7.96 -9.03
N PHE A 290 -0.63 8.17 -7.77
CA PHE A 290 0.22 9.28 -7.40
C PHE A 290 1.65 8.77 -7.39
N MET A 291 2.40 9.20 -8.40
CA MET A 291 3.70 8.67 -8.76
C MET A 291 4.82 9.54 -8.19
N SER A 292 5.88 8.87 -7.73
CA SER A 292 7.18 9.47 -7.45
C SER A 292 8.24 8.78 -8.30
N ARG A 293 9.02 9.57 -9.04
CA ARG A 293 10.14 9.06 -9.83
C ARG A 293 11.41 8.99 -8.99
N LEU A 294 11.97 7.79 -8.88
CA LEU A 294 13.24 7.56 -8.19
C LEU A 294 14.42 7.81 -9.12
N ASN A 295 14.31 7.33 -10.36
CA ASN A 295 15.32 7.47 -11.41
C ASN A 295 14.64 7.32 -12.80
N GLN A 296 15.40 7.32 -13.90
CA GLN A 296 14.83 7.19 -15.26
C GLN A 296 14.06 5.89 -15.50
N ASP A 297 14.43 4.83 -14.80
CA ASP A 297 14.00 3.45 -15.03
C ASP A 297 13.05 2.92 -13.95
N PHE A 298 12.75 3.73 -12.93
CA PHE A 298 11.96 3.29 -11.77
C PHE A 298 11.08 4.41 -11.19
N CYS A 299 9.78 4.16 -11.16
CA CYS A 299 8.80 4.94 -10.43
C CYS A 299 8.03 4.06 -9.44
N GLN A 300 7.53 4.67 -8.37
CA GLN A 300 6.65 4.03 -7.40
C GLN A 300 5.41 4.89 -7.16
N CYS A 301 4.27 4.25 -7.03
CA CYS A 301 2.96 4.87 -6.98
C CYS A 301 2.19 4.46 -5.73
N ALA A 302 1.64 5.43 -5.01
CA ALA A 302 0.53 5.18 -4.10
C ALA A 302 -0.76 5.19 -4.93
N VAL A 303 -1.52 4.10 -4.91
CA VAL A 303 -2.69 3.91 -5.77
C VAL A 303 -3.96 4.11 -4.98
N TYR A 304 -4.87 4.95 -5.48
CA TYR A 304 -6.14 5.28 -4.84
C TYR A 304 -7.33 4.95 -5.72
N ASP A 305 -8.49 4.75 -5.09
CA ASP A 305 -9.78 4.51 -5.77
C ASP A 305 -10.46 5.80 -6.30
N SER A 306 -9.96 6.97 -5.90
CA SER A 306 -10.43 8.28 -6.33
C SER A 306 -9.32 9.34 -6.17
N ASP A 307 -9.53 10.55 -6.67
CA ASP A 307 -8.66 11.71 -6.47
C ASP A 307 -9.22 12.71 -5.43
N ALA A 308 -10.20 12.26 -4.63
CA ALA A 308 -10.80 13.05 -3.55
C ALA A 308 -9.89 13.06 -2.30
N PRO A 309 -9.99 14.06 -1.41
CA PRO A 309 -9.22 14.04 -0.17
C PRO A 309 -9.47 12.78 0.67
N SER A 310 -10.70 12.27 0.70
CA SER A 310 -11.10 11.06 1.43
C SER A 310 -10.83 9.75 0.67
N ALA A 311 -10.00 9.76 -0.37
CA ALA A 311 -9.75 8.58 -1.18
C ALA A 311 -9.10 7.45 -0.36
N ARG A 312 -9.49 6.21 -0.68
CA ARG A 312 -8.91 5.01 -0.07
C ARG A 312 -7.60 4.70 -0.79
N LEU A 313 -6.51 4.58 -0.04
CA LEU A 313 -5.24 4.04 -0.53
C LEU A 313 -5.45 2.55 -0.74
N ILE A 314 -5.56 2.12 -1.99
CA ILE A 314 -5.92 0.74 -2.34
C ILE A 314 -4.72 -0.15 -2.65
N GLY A 315 -3.51 0.40 -2.74
CA GLY A 315 -2.32 -0.39 -2.98
C GLY A 315 -1.12 0.39 -3.47
N VAL A 316 -0.16 -0.35 -4.04
CA VAL A 316 1.09 0.17 -4.57
C VAL A 316 1.31 -0.36 -5.97
N GLU A 317 1.71 0.52 -6.88
CA GLU A 317 2.22 0.13 -8.19
C GLU A 317 3.68 0.55 -8.34
N TYR A 318 4.47 -0.34 -8.93
CA TYR A 318 5.84 -0.06 -9.35
C TYR A 318 5.90 -0.04 -10.87
N ILE A 319 6.55 0.97 -11.42
CA ILE A 319 6.70 1.14 -12.87
C ILE A 319 8.18 1.10 -13.21
N ILE A 320 8.56 0.18 -14.10
CA ILE A 320 9.94 0.01 -14.55
C ILE A 320 10.07 0.15 -16.06
N SER A 321 11.24 0.60 -16.52
CA SER A 321 11.54 0.64 -17.96
C SER A 321 11.62 -0.76 -18.57
N ASP A 322 11.37 -0.88 -19.87
CA ASP A 322 11.58 -2.12 -20.62
C ASP A 322 12.97 -2.72 -20.38
N LYS A 323 14.02 -1.89 -20.41
CA LYS A 323 15.39 -2.32 -20.09
C LYS A 323 15.49 -3.02 -18.74
N THR A 324 14.89 -2.47 -17.70
CA THR A 324 14.90 -3.06 -16.35
C THR A 324 14.03 -4.32 -16.31
N PHE A 325 12.86 -4.30 -16.95
CA PHE A 325 11.96 -5.44 -17.03
C PHE A 325 12.62 -6.67 -17.67
N GLN A 326 13.40 -6.50 -18.74
CA GLN A 326 14.13 -7.60 -19.41
C GLN A 326 15.17 -8.29 -18.50
N THR A 327 15.56 -7.66 -17.38
CA THR A 327 16.47 -8.29 -16.39
C THR A 327 15.75 -9.22 -15.41
N LEU A 328 14.43 -9.15 -15.35
CA LEU A 328 13.62 -9.96 -14.44
C LEU A 328 13.55 -11.42 -14.92
N PRO A 329 13.57 -12.40 -14.01
CA PRO A 329 13.37 -13.80 -14.39
C PRO A 329 11.95 -14.01 -14.95
N PRO A 330 11.75 -15.00 -15.84
CA PRO A 330 10.45 -15.24 -16.48
C PRO A 330 9.26 -15.37 -15.53
N ASP A 331 9.43 -16.02 -14.37
CA ASP A 331 8.33 -16.17 -13.40
C ASP A 331 7.94 -14.85 -12.75
N GLU A 332 8.92 -13.98 -12.51
CA GLU A 332 8.67 -12.64 -12.00
C GLU A 332 8.00 -11.77 -13.05
N GLN A 333 8.45 -11.81 -14.31
CA GLN A 333 7.86 -11.05 -15.41
C GLN A 333 6.35 -11.27 -15.58
N LYS A 334 5.84 -12.47 -15.24
CA LYS A 334 4.40 -12.79 -15.28
C LYS A 334 3.55 -11.94 -14.33
N LEU A 335 4.16 -11.36 -13.30
CA LEU A 335 3.51 -10.49 -12.33
C LEU A 335 3.44 -9.02 -12.79
N TRP A 336 3.89 -8.73 -14.02
CA TRP A 336 3.89 -7.38 -14.57
C TRP A 336 2.96 -7.30 -15.78
N HIS A 337 2.47 -6.10 -16.05
CA HIS A 337 1.66 -5.77 -17.23
C HIS A 337 2.31 -4.65 -18.03
N SER A 338 2.02 -4.58 -19.32
CA SER A 338 2.51 -3.48 -20.17
C SER A 338 1.55 -2.29 -20.15
N HIS A 339 2.07 -1.06 -20.17
CA HIS A 339 1.24 0.15 -20.25
C HIS A 339 0.90 0.57 -21.69
N GLY A 340 1.51 -0.09 -22.68
CA GLY A 340 1.43 0.32 -24.09
C GLY A 340 0.00 0.41 -24.63
N TYR A 341 -0.84 -0.59 -24.32
CA TYR A 341 -2.22 -0.61 -24.78
C TYR A 341 -3.08 0.47 -24.11
N GLU A 342 -3.09 0.55 -22.77
CA GLU A 342 -3.93 1.51 -22.05
C GLU A 342 -3.61 2.97 -22.41
N ILE A 343 -2.35 3.26 -22.74
CA ILE A 343 -1.94 4.60 -23.20
C ILE A 343 -2.45 4.87 -24.62
N LYS A 344 -2.23 3.94 -25.56
CA LYS A 344 -2.64 4.08 -26.97
C LYS A 344 -4.15 4.05 -27.17
N SER A 345 -4.87 3.38 -26.29
CA SER A 345 -6.34 3.32 -26.28
C SER A 345 -6.99 4.53 -25.61
N GLY A 346 -6.22 5.50 -25.12
CA GLY A 346 -6.75 6.68 -24.44
C GLY A 346 -7.26 6.41 -23.01
N LEU A 347 -7.06 5.21 -22.47
CA LEU A 347 -7.52 4.82 -21.15
C LEU A 347 -6.67 5.43 -20.02
N LEU A 348 -5.35 5.48 -20.19
CA LEU A 348 -4.46 6.16 -19.24
C LEU A 348 -4.31 7.65 -19.62
N ILE A 349 -4.49 8.53 -18.64
CA ILE A 349 -4.33 9.99 -18.80
C ILE A 349 -3.50 10.61 -17.68
N ASN A 350 -3.03 11.83 -17.93
CA ASN A 350 -2.48 12.74 -16.94
C ASN A 350 -3.48 13.87 -16.66
N PRO A 351 -4.35 13.73 -15.64
CA PRO A 351 -5.40 14.71 -15.39
C PRO A 351 -4.85 16.13 -15.32
N ARG A 352 -5.43 17.05 -16.09
CA ARG A 352 -5.10 18.50 -16.11
C ARG A 352 -3.69 18.85 -16.57
N LEU A 353 -2.93 17.90 -17.11
CA LEU A 353 -1.63 18.19 -17.71
C LEU A 353 -1.82 18.66 -19.16
N PRO A 354 -1.13 19.73 -19.60
CA PRO A 354 -1.22 20.17 -21.00
C PRO A 354 -0.79 19.08 -21.97
N GLU A 355 -1.48 18.96 -23.11
CA GLU A 355 -1.30 17.88 -24.09
C GLU A 355 0.16 17.70 -24.53
N VAL A 356 0.91 18.78 -24.75
CA VAL A 356 2.32 18.69 -25.17
C VAL A 356 3.19 18.00 -24.10
N MET A 357 2.95 18.31 -22.82
CA MET A 357 3.68 17.73 -21.71
C MET A 357 3.22 16.29 -21.44
N GLU A 358 1.90 16.06 -21.49
CA GLU A 358 1.32 14.72 -21.40
C GLU A 358 1.87 13.81 -22.51
N LYS A 359 1.87 14.26 -23.78
CA LYS A 359 2.33 13.46 -24.91
C LYS A 359 3.79 13.01 -24.74
N GLN A 360 4.65 13.88 -24.24
CA GLN A 360 6.05 13.54 -23.97
C GLN A 360 6.20 12.48 -22.87
N GLU A 361 5.48 12.62 -21.76
CA GLU A 361 5.55 11.65 -20.67
C GLU A 361 4.95 10.30 -21.11
N LEU A 362 3.79 10.32 -21.76
CA LEU A 362 3.12 9.09 -22.19
C LEU A 362 3.91 8.32 -23.25
N GLN A 363 4.73 8.98 -24.08
CA GLN A 363 5.67 8.30 -24.97
C GLN A 363 6.75 7.52 -24.21
N ILE A 364 7.15 8.00 -23.04
CA ILE A 364 8.09 7.29 -22.15
C ILE A 364 7.35 6.14 -21.47
N LEU A 365 6.21 6.42 -20.84
CA LEU A 365 5.42 5.43 -20.10
C LEU A 365 4.88 4.31 -21.00
N ALA A 366 4.59 4.56 -22.28
CA ALA A 366 4.16 3.54 -23.23
C ALA A 366 5.16 2.39 -23.40
N LYS A 367 6.42 2.59 -22.97
CA LYS A 367 7.51 1.61 -23.03
C LYS A 367 7.86 1.00 -21.66
N THR A 368 6.97 1.14 -20.69
CA THR A 368 7.19 0.69 -19.32
C THR A 368 6.25 -0.45 -18.94
N TYR A 369 6.61 -1.12 -17.85
CA TYR A 369 5.86 -2.23 -17.27
C TYR A 369 5.46 -1.88 -15.84
N GLY A 370 4.24 -2.24 -15.46
CA GLY A 370 3.65 -2.00 -14.15
C GLY A 370 3.48 -3.30 -13.35
N LYS A 371 3.74 -3.25 -12.05
CA LYS A 371 3.35 -4.29 -11.09
C LYS A 371 2.53 -3.66 -9.98
N PHE A 372 1.23 -3.91 -10.02
CA PHE A 372 0.26 -3.32 -9.11
C PHE A 372 -0.34 -4.38 -8.17
N TRP A 373 -0.08 -4.20 -6.87
CA TRP A 373 -0.73 -4.96 -5.81
C TRP A 373 -1.85 -4.13 -5.18
N CYS A 374 -3.09 -4.57 -5.35
CA CYS A 374 -4.27 -4.00 -4.70
C CYS A 374 -4.49 -4.67 -3.33
N THR A 375 -4.22 -3.94 -2.25
CA THR A 375 -4.37 -4.39 -0.86
C THR A 375 -5.74 -4.03 -0.25
N TRP A 376 -6.58 -3.28 -0.97
CA TRP A 376 -7.99 -3.00 -0.61
C TRP A 376 -8.89 -3.13 -1.84
N GLN A 377 -9.64 -4.24 -1.90
CA GLN A 377 -10.49 -4.57 -3.05
C GLN A 377 -11.85 -3.86 -2.97
N VAL A 378 -11.90 -2.60 -3.41
CA VAL A 378 -13.06 -1.68 -3.23
C VAL A 378 -14.26 -1.93 -4.16
N ASP A 379 -14.17 -2.85 -5.11
CA ASP A 379 -15.17 -3.13 -6.14
C ASP A 379 -16.11 -4.29 -5.80
N ARG A 380 -15.82 -5.05 -4.74
CA ARG A 380 -16.47 -6.34 -4.51
C ARG A 380 -17.98 -6.20 -4.31
N GLY A 381 -18.71 -7.21 -4.83
CA GLY A 381 -20.13 -7.46 -4.55
C GLY A 381 -21.18 -6.79 -5.46
N LYS A 382 -21.12 -7.05 -6.77
CA LYS A 382 -22.31 -6.90 -7.63
C LYS A 382 -22.86 -8.20 -8.24
N ASN A 383 -22.29 -9.38 -8.00
CA ASN A 383 -22.75 -10.61 -8.69
C ASN A 383 -22.65 -11.95 -7.92
N ASP A 384 -22.58 -11.99 -6.58
CA ASP A 384 -22.70 -13.28 -5.86
C ASP A 384 -24.17 -13.62 -5.57
N ILE A 385 -24.92 -13.98 -6.63
CA ILE A 385 -26.17 -14.75 -6.49
C ILE A 385 -25.77 -16.20 -6.16
N GLY A 386 -25.32 -16.42 -4.92
CA GLY A 386 -24.86 -17.73 -4.47
C GLY A 386 -24.70 -17.94 -2.97
N SER A 387 -24.93 -16.93 -2.11
CA SER A 387 -24.78 -17.08 -0.66
C SER A 387 -26.08 -17.54 0.02
N LYS A 388 -25.93 -18.62 0.79
CA LYS A 388 -27.00 -19.37 1.49
C LYS A 388 -27.70 -18.52 2.56
N PRO A 389 -29.02 -18.70 2.80
CA PRO A 389 -29.88 -17.81 3.58
C PRO A 389 -29.58 -17.71 5.10
N ILE A 390 -28.65 -18.49 5.65
CA ILE A 390 -28.37 -18.52 7.10
C ILE A 390 -27.30 -17.48 7.51
N LEU A 391 -26.42 -17.07 6.59
CA LEU A 391 -25.37 -16.07 6.87
C LEU A 391 -25.94 -14.64 6.96
N THR A 392 -27.06 -14.39 6.28
CA THR A 392 -27.71 -13.07 6.17
C THR A 392 -28.24 -12.55 7.51
N ILE A 393 -28.64 -13.42 8.44
CA ILE A 393 -29.25 -13.00 9.71
C ILE A 393 -28.23 -12.43 10.70
N TRP A 394 -27.02 -13.02 10.79
CA TRP A 394 -25.95 -12.51 11.65
C TRP A 394 -25.42 -11.17 11.16
N ILE A 395 -25.30 -11.00 9.84
CA ILE A 395 -24.91 -9.74 9.20
C ILE A 395 -25.91 -8.65 9.59
N ILE A 396 -27.22 -8.89 9.42
CA ILE A 396 -28.28 -7.93 9.77
C ILE A 396 -28.23 -7.52 11.26
N ILE A 397 -27.98 -8.46 12.17
CA ILE A 397 -27.88 -8.16 13.62
C ILE A 397 -26.63 -7.32 13.92
N ALA A 398 -25.48 -7.61 13.30
CA ALA A 398 -24.26 -6.80 13.44
C ALA A 398 -24.44 -5.39 12.84
N SER A 399 -25.13 -5.26 11.70
CA SER A 399 -25.48 -3.97 11.10
C SER A 399 -26.34 -3.12 12.04
N LEU A 400 -27.37 -3.73 12.64
CA LEU A 400 -28.37 -3.05 13.47
C LEU A 400 -27.86 -2.70 14.87
N ILE A 401 -27.01 -3.53 15.48
CA ILE A 401 -26.51 -3.34 16.85
C ILE A 401 -25.18 -2.57 16.87
N MET A 402 -24.30 -2.81 15.89
CA MET A 402 -22.90 -2.32 15.92
C MET A 402 -22.58 -1.29 14.83
N GLY A 403 -23.50 -1.05 13.87
CA GLY A 403 -23.36 -0.02 12.85
C GLY A 403 -22.25 -0.28 11.83
N ILE A 404 -21.82 -1.53 11.65
CA ILE A 404 -20.74 -1.93 10.72
C ILE A 404 -21.32 -2.93 9.72
N ASN A 405 -21.07 -2.70 8.42
CA ASN A 405 -21.38 -3.61 7.32
C ASN A 405 -20.14 -3.77 6.46
N GLU A 406 -19.72 -5.01 6.26
CA GLU A 406 -18.31 -5.36 6.08
C GLU A 406 -17.81 -5.34 4.63
N GLY A 407 -18.69 -5.25 3.63
CA GLY A 407 -18.37 -5.54 2.22
C GLY A 407 -17.35 -4.64 1.51
N ASP A 408 -17.41 -3.32 1.71
CA ASP A 408 -16.57 -2.34 0.97
C ASP A 408 -15.82 -1.38 1.90
N LYS A 409 -16.09 -1.51 3.20
CA LYS A 409 -15.77 -0.53 4.24
C LYS A 409 -14.37 -0.67 4.78
N LEU A 410 -13.82 -1.88 4.74
CA LEU A 410 -12.52 -2.22 5.30
C LEU A 410 -11.68 -2.95 4.26
N PRO A 411 -10.34 -2.87 4.35
CA PRO A 411 -9.43 -3.58 3.48
C PRO A 411 -9.40 -5.04 3.94
N LEU A 412 -10.23 -5.91 3.37
CA LEU A 412 -10.35 -7.31 3.78
C LEU A 412 -9.59 -8.26 2.84
N GLY A 413 -9.13 -9.38 3.38
CA GLY A 413 -8.49 -10.47 2.66
C GLY A 413 -7.06 -10.17 2.21
N ALA A 414 -6.60 -10.99 1.26
CA ALA A 414 -5.28 -10.92 0.65
C ALA A 414 -5.19 -9.79 -0.40
N PRO A 415 -3.97 -9.31 -0.69
CA PRO A 415 -3.73 -8.46 -1.85
C PRO A 415 -4.09 -9.19 -3.15
N ALA A 416 -4.49 -8.44 -4.17
CA ALA A 416 -4.70 -8.97 -5.50
C ALA A 416 -3.69 -8.37 -6.48
N LEU A 417 -3.20 -9.19 -7.41
CA LEU A 417 -2.47 -8.69 -8.56
C LEU A 417 -3.46 -8.01 -9.51
N MET A 418 -3.09 -6.82 -9.96
CA MET A 418 -3.86 -6.03 -10.92
C MET A 418 -3.11 -5.91 -12.23
N VAL A 419 -3.86 -5.87 -13.32
CA VAL A 419 -3.34 -5.76 -14.69
C VAL A 419 -3.96 -4.58 -15.42
N SER A 420 -3.23 -4.03 -16.38
CA SER A 420 -3.76 -3.02 -17.29
C SER A 420 -4.78 -3.64 -18.27
N PRO A 421 -5.74 -2.83 -18.75
CA PRO A 421 -6.55 -3.20 -19.90
C PRO A 421 -5.67 -3.52 -21.10
N GLN A 422 -6.10 -4.48 -21.91
CA GLN A 422 -5.46 -4.90 -23.16
C GLN A 422 -6.53 -5.01 -24.25
N SER A 423 -6.15 -5.25 -25.52
CA SER A 423 -7.10 -5.37 -26.64
C SER A 423 -8.18 -6.43 -26.43
N GLU A 424 -7.88 -7.45 -25.63
CA GLU A 424 -8.75 -8.58 -25.32
C GLU A 424 -9.67 -8.31 -24.12
N SER A 425 -9.40 -7.28 -23.32
CA SER A 425 -10.23 -6.89 -22.18
C SER A 425 -10.94 -5.56 -22.47
N THR A 426 -12.23 -5.51 -22.14
CA THR A 426 -13.05 -4.30 -22.36
C THR A 426 -13.29 -3.60 -21.05
N VAL A 427 -12.87 -2.34 -20.95
CA VAL A 427 -13.28 -1.46 -19.85
C VAL A 427 -14.73 -1.04 -20.07
N SER A 428 -15.54 -1.02 -19.01
CA SER A 428 -16.92 -0.54 -19.11
C SER A 428 -17.00 0.87 -19.71
N MET A 429 -17.80 1.03 -20.77
CA MET A 429 -18.02 2.33 -21.43
C MET A 429 -18.59 3.38 -20.45
N GLU A 430 -19.38 2.96 -19.47
CA GLU A 430 -19.90 3.86 -18.43
C GLU A 430 -18.76 4.40 -17.56
N MET A 431 -17.79 3.56 -17.18
CA MET A 431 -16.62 3.98 -16.40
C MET A 431 -15.74 4.95 -17.19
N VAL A 432 -15.49 4.64 -18.47
CA VAL A 432 -14.75 5.53 -19.38
C VAL A 432 -15.45 6.87 -19.52
N LYS A 433 -16.75 6.87 -19.81
CA LYS A 433 -17.55 8.11 -19.94
C LYS A 433 -17.53 8.93 -18.66
N LYS A 434 -17.72 8.31 -17.49
CA LYS A 434 -17.69 9.00 -16.20
C LYS A 434 -16.33 9.67 -15.95
N ARG A 435 -15.23 9.01 -16.32
CA ARG A 435 -13.88 9.58 -16.25
C ARG A 435 -13.72 10.73 -17.23
N ASP A 436 -14.16 10.55 -18.47
CA ASP A 436 -14.04 11.54 -19.54
C ASP A 436 -14.82 12.82 -19.19
N ASP A 437 -16.06 12.68 -18.73
CA ASP A 437 -16.91 13.78 -18.25
C ASP A 437 -16.24 14.51 -17.06
N LYS A 438 -15.63 13.76 -16.13
CA LYS A 438 -14.95 14.34 -14.95
C LYS A 438 -13.73 15.19 -15.31
N TYR A 439 -12.99 14.80 -16.35
CA TYR A 439 -11.74 15.46 -16.74
C TYR A 439 -11.88 16.31 -18.01
N GLU A 440 -13.08 16.40 -18.58
CA GLU A 440 -13.38 17.16 -19.79
C GLU A 440 -12.51 16.73 -20.98
N ILE A 441 -12.40 15.41 -21.18
CA ILE A 441 -11.60 14.81 -22.26
C ILE A 441 -12.45 13.89 -23.16
N SER A 442 -11.86 13.41 -24.26
CA SER A 442 -12.44 12.38 -25.12
C SER A 442 -11.42 11.27 -25.37
N SER A 443 -11.68 10.08 -24.83
CA SER A 443 -10.84 8.89 -25.05
C SER A 443 -10.70 8.55 -26.53
N GLU A 444 -11.77 8.72 -27.31
CA GLU A 444 -11.76 8.51 -28.77
C GLU A 444 -10.77 9.43 -29.49
N ASN A 445 -10.73 10.72 -29.12
CA ASN A 445 -9.77 11.67 -29.68
C ASN A 445 -8.32 11.33 -29.27
N LEU A 446 -8.13 10.85 -28.03
CA LEU A 446 -6.81 10.42 -27.54
C LEU A 446 -6.25 9.22 -28.30
N ILE A 447 -7.10 8.30 -28.76
CA ILE A 447 -6.68 7.17 -29.60
C ILE A 447 -5.99 7.68 -30.87
N ALA A 448 -6.61 8.64 -31.55
CA ALA A 448 -6.06 9.20 -32.78
C ALA A 448 -4.74 9.96 -32.53
N SER A 449 -4.66 10.77 -31.47
CA SER A 449 -3.50 11.62 -31.18
C SER A 449 -2.26 10.85 -30.69
N ARG A 450 -2.45 9.59 -30.26
CA ARG A 450 -1.41 8.69 -29.71
C ARG A 450 -1.10 7.50 -30.61
N SER A 451 -1.65 7.48 -31.82
CA SER A 451 -1.43 6.40 -32.80
C SER A 451 0.05 6.20 -33.18
N ASP A 452 0.85 7.26 -33.08
CA ASP A 452 2.30 7.31 -33.34
C ASP A 452 3.17 6.79 -32.19
N PHE A 453 2.59 6.43 -31.04
CA PHE A 453 3.36 5.94 -29.90
C PHE A 453 3.95 4.55 -30.17
N SER A 454 5.24 4.42 -29.87
CA SER A 454 5.93 3.14 -29.83
C SER A 454 5.70 2.45 -28.49
N THR A 455 5.40 1.16 -28.56
CA THR A 455 5.32 0.25 -27.41
C THR A 455 6.55 -0.66 -27.43
N PRO A 456 6.87 -1.42 -26.36
CA PRO A 456 7.98 -2.37 -26.41
C PRO A 456 7.79 -3.36 -27.57
N ASP A 457 8.83 -3.52 -28.40
CA ASP A 457 8.84 -4.36 -29.61
C ASP A 457 9.10 -5.85 -29.32
N THR A 458 9.11 -6.27 -28.05
CA THR A 458 9.72 -7.53 -27.66
C THR A 458 8.92 -8.76 -28.10
N LEU A 459 9.56 -9.54 -28.98
CA LEU A 459 9.13 -10.85 -29.49
C LEU A 459 8.88 -11.92 -28.40
N VAL A 460 9.41 -11.73 -27.17
CA VAL A 460 9.19 -12.62 -26.02
C VAL A 460 9.10 -11.78 -24.74
N SER A 461 7.89 -11.45 -24.32
CA SER A 461 7.60 -10.86 -23.01
C SER A 461 6.67 -11.79 -22.26
N TYR A 462 7.00 -12.12 -21.00
CA TYR A 462 6.07 -12.84 -20.11
C TYR A 462 5.11 -11.91 -19.37
N ALA A 463 5.23 -10.58 -19.57
CA ALA A 463 4.22 -9.64 -19.09
C ALA A 463 2.86 -9.92 -19.73
N ASP A 464 1.80 -9.42 -19.09
CA ASP A 464 0.43 -9.68 -19.53
C ASP A 464 0.16 -11.18 -19.67
N TYR A 465 0.75 -12.00 -18.79
CA TYR A 465 0.72 -13.47 -18.88
C TYR A 465 -0.70 -14.04 -19.06
N TRP A 466 -1.69 -13.38 -18.45
CA TRP A 466 -3.11 -13.71 -18.57
C TRP A 466 -3.61 -13.69 -20.02
N LYS A 467 -3.09 -12.79 -20.87
CA LYS A 467 -3.47 -12.67 -22.28
C LYS A 467 -3.03 -13.89 -23.09
N GLN A 468 -1.83 -14.39 -22.79
CA GLN A 468 -1.24 -15.52 -23.52
C GLN A 468 -1.76 -16.86 -23.01
N SER A 469 -1.99 -16.98 -21.70
CA SER A 469 -2.30 -18.26 -21.05
C SER A 469 -3.79 -18.46 -20.75
N GLY A 470 -4.58 -17.39 -20.74
CA GLY A 470 -5.93 -17.38 -20.18
C GLY A 470 -5.97 -17.56 -18.65
N LYS A 471 -4.81 -17.50 -17.97
CA LYS A 471 -4.68 -17.71 -16.52
C LYS A 471 -4.21 -16.44 -15.83
N GLY A 472 -4.94 -16.06 -14.79
CA GLY A 472 -4.53 -15.01 -13.86
C GLY A 472 -3.81 -15.55 -12.63
N PHE A 473 -3.15 -14.66 -11.91
CA PHE A 473 -2.66 -14.94 -10.55
C PHE A 473 -3.70 -14.51 -9.53
N ALA A 474 -3.80 -15.26 -8.44
CA ALA A 474 -4.59 -14.88 -7.30
C ALA A 474 -3.82 -15.22 -6.03
N ILE A 475 -3.75 -14.29 -5.08
CA ILE A 475 -3.11 -14.58 -3.81
C ILE A 475 -4.18 -15.12 -2.87
N ASP A 476 -3.88 -16.28 -2.30
CA ASP A 476 -4.59 -16.85 -1.17
C ASP A 476 -3.73 -16.79 0.09
N ILE A 477 -4.38 -16.90 1.25
CA ILE A 477 -3.71 -16.90 2.55
C ILE A 477 -3.82 -18.29 3.14
N HIS A 478 -2.69 -18.94 3.31
CA HIS A 478 -2.63 -20.23 3.98
C HIS A 478 -1.90 -20.10 5.31
N THR A 479 -2.29 -20.97 6.24
CA THR A 479 -1.58 -21.11 7.50
C THR A 479 -0.33 -21.95 7.29
N THR A 480 0.83 -21.44 7.69
CA THR A 480 2.13 -22.13 7.62
C THR A 480 2.80 -22.21 8.99
N GLN A 481 3.78 -23.11 9.12
CA GLN A 481 4.61 -23.18 10.32
C GLN A 481 5.57 -21.99 10.37
N MET A 482 5.69 -21.35 11.53
CA MET A 482 6.63 -20.25 11.71
C MET A 482 8.07 -20.74 11.53
N LYS A 483 8.86 -20.01 10.73
CA LYS A 483 10.32 -20.15 10.78
C LYS A 483 10.82 -19.45 12.05
N THR A 484 11.28 -20.24 13.00
CA THR A 484 11.78 -19.77 14.30
C THR A 484 13.31 -19.65 14.35
N THR A 485 13.99 -20.14 13.31
CA THR A 485 15.44 -20.07 13.14
C THR A 485 15.79 -19.63 11.72
N ALA A 486 16.79 -18.77 11.58
CA ALA A 486 17.39 -18.50 10.28
C ALA A 486 18.04 -19.82 9.76
N PRO A 487 17.86 -20.18 8.49
CA PRO A 487 18.58 -21.30 7.90
C PRO A 487 20.06 -20.94 7.75
N PHE A 488 20.81 -21.11 8.85
CA PHE A 488 22.26 -20.95 9.05
C PHE A 488 22.81 -19.50 9.16
N PRO A 489 23.90 -19.30 9.96
CA PRO A 489 24.26 -18.04 10.60
C PRO A 489 24.92 -16.99 9.70
#